data_AF-W4IJU6-F1
#
_entry.id   AF-W4IJU6-F1
#
_cell.length_a   1.000
_cell.length_b   1.000
_cell.length_c   1.000
_cell.angle_alpha   90.00
_cell.angle_beta   90.00
_cell.angle_gamma   90.00
#
_symmetry.space_group_name_H-M   'P 1'
#
loop_
_entity.id
_entity.type
_entity.pdbx_description
1 polymer ?
#
loop_
_entity_poly.entity_id
_entity_poly.type
_entity_poly.pdbx_seq_one_letter_code
_entity_poly.pdbx_strand_id
1 'polypeptide(L)'
;MKTTFYINELNGKLLESVFNVKNYADASLISGFIQTEYHGSGCRSIFSSSFKNKPFCTFVNEGMVATRLGNGVDPTKFIETTAQNMVSKVKGVADTEAARVTATKTAALETAQKGAIEAATTPYYTPIIASIIAIEVIVLIMVIIYLILRYRRKKKMKKKLQYIKLLKE
;
A
#
# COMPACT_ATOMS: atom_id res chain seq x y z
N MET A 1 25.91 -1.60 4.14
CA MET A 1 27.24 -1.49 4.78
C MET A 1 27.65 -2.76 5.50
N LYS A 2 26.95 -3.18 6.56
CA LYS A 2 27.27 -4.42 7.29
C LYS A 2 27.30 -5.67 6.38
N THR A 3 26.32 -5.81 5.50
CA THR A 3 26.21 -6.96 4.59
C THR A 3 27.08 -6.84 3.34
N THR A 4 27.26 -5.63 2.82
CA THR A 4 27.98 -5.39 1.54
C THR A 4 29.48 -5.25 1.73
N PHE A 5 29.91 -4.55 2.78
CA PHE A 5 31.30 -4.18 3.02
C PHE A 5 31.86 -4.84 4.29
N TYR A 6 31.05 -5.57 5.06
CA TYR A 6 31.48 -6.20 6.32
C TYR A 6 32.03 -5.20 7.35
N ILE A 7 31.56 -3.95 7.29
CA ILE A 7 31.88 -2.88 8.24
C ILE A 7 30.76 -2.83 9.29
N ASN A 8 31.11 -2.94 10.58
CA ASN A 8 30.17 -2.82 11.70
C ASN A 8 30.23 -1.44 12.38
N GLU A 9 31.38 -0.78 12.31
CA GLU A 9 31.66 0.51 12.94
C GLU A 9 32.44 1.39 11.97
N LEU A 10 32.15 2.69 11.99
CA LEU A 10 32.89 3.71 11.25
C LEU A 10 33.52 4.66 12.26
N ASN A 11 34.84 4.82 12.20
CA ASN A 11 35.56 5.73 13.09
C ASN A 11 35.24 5.51 14.59
N GLY A 12 35.12 4.23 15.01
CA GLY A 12 34.79 3.84 16.39
C GLY A 12 33.34 4.14 16.83
N LYS A 13 32.45 4.50 15.90
CA LYS A 13 31.01 4.68 16.16
C LYS A 13 30.20 3.61 15.43
N LEU A 14 29.12 3.17 16.07
CA LEU A 14 28.12 2.29 15.45
C LEU A 14 27.47 3.00 14.26
N LEU A 15 27.22 2.23 13.19
CA LEU A 15 26.59 2.74 11.95
C LEU A 15 25.28 3.49 12.22
N GLU A 16 24.49 3.02 13.19
CA GLU A 16 23.21 3.62 13.59
C GLU A 16 23.36 5.05 14.14
N SER A 17 24.52 5.39 14.73
CA SER A 17 24.80 6.75 15.20
C SER A 17 25.30 7.67 14.09
N VAL A 18 25.81 7.10 12.99
CA VAL A 18 26.44 7.85 11.89
C VAL A 18 25.40 8.22 10.83
N PHE A 19 24.44 7.32 10.57
CA PHE A 19 23.38 7.53 9.59
C PHE A 19 22.04 7.89 10.23
N ASN A 20 21.36 8.85 9.62
CA ASN A 20 20.06 9.40 9.97
C ASN A 20 19.20 9.52 8.71
N VAL A 21 17.97 9.98 8.88
CA VAL A 21 16.97 10.11 7.81
C VAL A 21 17.41 11.06 6.67
N LYS A 22 18.37 11.95 6.89
CA LYS A 22 18.84 12.91 5.88
C LYS A 22 20.04 12.40 5.07
N ASN A 23 20.92 11.63 5.69
CA ASN A 23 22.23 11.27 5.11
C ASN A 23 22.36 9.79 4.72
N TYR A 24 21.40 8.92 5.08
CA TYR A 24 21.42 7.49 4.70
C TYR A 24 21.34 7.24 3.18
N ALA A 25 20.86 8.22 2.42
CA ALA A 25 20.66 8.15 0.98
C ALA A 25 21.69 8.97 0.18
N ASP A 26 22.70 9.53 0.86
CA ASP A 26 23.78 10.29 0.24
C ASP A 26 24.96 9.37 -0.06
N ALA A 27 25.08 9.00 -1.34
CA ALA A 27 26.14 8.13 -1.82
C ALA A 27 27.54 8.72 -1.66
N SER A 28 27.67 10.06 -1.70
CA SER A 28 28.96 10.76 -1.57
C SER A 28 29.45 10.76 -0.12
N LEU A 29 28.55 11.03 0.83
CA LEU A 29 28.88 10.92 2.25
C LEU A 29 29.23 9.48 2.62
N ILE A 30 28.45 8.51 2.16
CA ILE A 30 28.70 7.09 2.42
C ILE A 30 30.04 6.65 1.83
N SER A 31 30.32 7.00 0.56
CA SER A 31 31.60 6.64 -0.06
C SER A 31 32.77 7.32 0.65
N GLY A 32 32.64 8.59 1.05
CA GLY A 32 33.66 9.31 1.82
C GLY A 32 33.96 8.68 3.19
N PHE A 33 32.93 8.25 3.92
CA PHE A 33 33.13 7.51 5.18
C PHE A 33 33.81 6.15 4.97
N ILE A 34 33.46 5.43 3.90
CA ILE A 34 34.09 4.14 3.60
C ILE A 34 35.55 4.33 3.16
N GLN A 35 35.84 5.38 2.38
CA GLN A 35 37.20 5.69 1.93
C GLN A 35 38.10 6.08 3.10
N THR A 36 37.60 6.92 4.02
CA THR A 36 38.35 7.30 5.23
C THR A 36 38.62 6.09 6.12
N GLU A 37 37.65 5.20 6.30
CA GLU A 37 37.84 3.94 7.02
C GLU A 37 38.84 3.01 6.29
N TYR A 38 38.80 2.93 4.95
CA TYR A 38 39.74 2.15 4.14
C TYR A 38 41.19 2.64 4.27
N HIS A 39 41.39 3.96 4.27
CA HIS A 39 42.71 4.54 4.48
C HIS A 39 43.17 4.43 5.94
N GLY A 40 42.30 4.74 6.91
CA GLY A 40 42.61 4.68 8.34
C GLY A 40 42.88 3.26 8.85
N SER A 41 42.27 2.25 8.22
CA SER A 41 42.51 0.83 8.53
C SER A 41 43.72 0.22 7.80
N GLY A 42 44.50 1.01 7.04
CA GLY A 42 45.74 0.54 6.43
C GLY A 42 45.56 -0.47 5.29
N CYS A 43 44.36 -0.60 4.71
CA CYS A 43 44.06 -1.56 3.64
C CYS A 43 44.94 -1.42 2.38
N ARG A 44 45.63 -0.27 2.22
CA ARG A 44 46.50 0.08 1.08
C ARG A 44 47.89 -0.58 1.13
N SER A 45 48.31 -1.10 2.28
CA SER A 45 49.63 -1.73 2.41
C SER A 45 49.60 -3.21 2.00
N ILE A 46 50.14 -3.51 0.82
CA ILE A 46 50.29 -4.89 0.30
C ILE A 46 51.34 -5.68 1.12
N PHE A 47 52.28 -4.98 1.77
CA PHE A 47 53.44 -5.52 2.48
C PHE A 47 53.24 -5.79 3.98
N SER A 48 52.14 -5.32 4.59
CA SER A 48 51.84 -5.61 6.00
C SER A 48 50.86 -6.78 6.12
N SER A 49 51.36 -7.93 6.59
CA SER A 49 50.55 -9.13 6.86
C SER A 49 49.53 -8.94 7.98
N SER A 50 49.67 -7.92 8.84
CA SER A 50 48.78 -7.69 9.99
C SER A 50 47.47 -6.98 9.65
N PHE A 51 47.44 -6.16 8.58
CA PHE A 51 46.26 -5.39 8.18
C PHE A 51 45.41 -6.08 7.09
N LYS A 52 45.89 -7.22 6.55
CA LYS A 52 45.13 -8.07 5.60
C LYS A 52 43.93 -8.80 6.23
N ASN A 53 43.77 -8.71 7.55
CA ASN A 53 42.81 -9.55 8.30
C ASN A 53 41.41 -8.95 8.43
N LYS A 54 41.17 -7.70 8.01
CA LYS A 54 39.81 -7.12 8.02
C LYS A 54 39.04 -7.57 6.77
N PRO A 55 37.86 -8.21 6.91
CA PRO A 55 37.06 -8.69 5.78
C PRO A 55 36.73 -7.61 4.75
N PHE A 56 36.56 -6.36 5.20
CA PHE A 56 36.35 -5.21 4.36
C PHE A 56 37.52 -4.91 3.40
N CYS A 57 38.78 -4.95 3.88
CA CYS A 57 39.95 -4.69 3.05
C CYS A 57 40.07 -5.74 1.93
N THR A 58 39.83 -7.01 2.27
CA THR A 58 39.82 -8.13 1.32
C THR A 58 38.74 -7.95 0.26
N PHE A 59 37.51 -7.63 0.68
CA PHE A 59 36.40 -7.38 -0.24
C PHE A 59 36.70 -6.28 -1.26
N VAL A 60 37.24 -5.14 -0.82
CA VAL A 60 37.57 -4.03 -1.73
C VAL A 60 38.69 -4.41 -2.68
N ASN A 61 39.77 -5.03 -2.18
CA ASN A 61 40.93 -5.40 -2.99
C ASN A 61 40.60 -6.49 -4.02
N GLU A 62 39.84 -7.53 -3.65
CA GLU A 62 39.37 -8.56 -4.57
C GLU A 62 38.35 -8.01 -5.57
N GLY A 63 37.44 -7.15 -5.09
CA GLY A 63 36.45 -6.46 -5.92
C GLY A 63 37.12 -5.64 -7.02
N MET A 64 38.16 -4.88 -6.72
CA MET A 64 38.90 -4.09 -7.72
C MET A 64 39.51 -4.96 -8.83
N VAL A 65 39.99 -6.16 -8.50
CA VAL A 65 40.56 -7.13 -9.47
C VAL A 65 39.45 -7.74 -10.32
N ALA A 66 38.29 -8.01 -9.74
CA ALA A 66 37.15 -8.59 -10.44
C ALA A 66 36.40 -7.58 -11.34
N THR A 67 36.45 -6.27 -11.05
CA THR A 67 35.49 -5.32 -11.63
C THR A 67 35.76 -4.95 -13.10
N ARG A 68 36.94 -5.20 -13.68
CA ARG A 68 37.15 -5.16 -15.15
C ARG A 68 38.31 -6.07 -15.56
N LEU A 69 38.07 -6.92 -16.56
CA LEU A 69 39.03 -7.77 -17.27
C LEU A 69 40.47 -7.20 -17.30
N GLY A 70 41.28 -7.51 -16.28
CA GLY A 70 42.71 -7.23 -16.26
C GLY A 70 43.18 -5.79 -15.99
N ASN A 71 42.30 -4.78 -15.98
CA ASN A 71 42.67 -3.40 -15.64
C ASN A 71 42.09 -3.03 -14.27
N GLY A 72 42.91 -3.16 -13.23
CA GLY A 72 42.55 -2.82 -11.85
C GLY A 72 41.98 -1.39 -11.74
N VAL A 73 40.82 -1.27 -11.09
CA VAL A 73 40.19 0.03 -10.82
C VAL A 73 40.76 0.60 -9.51
N ASP A 74 40.96 1.91 -9.42
CA ASP A 74 41.38 2.58 -8.17
C ASP A 74 40.41 2.24 -7.00
N PRO A 75 40.91 1.98 -5.77
CA PRO A 75 40.07 1.61 -4.63
C PRO A 75 38.94 2.60 -4.37
N THR A 76 39.22 3.90 -4.56
CA THR A 76 38.30 5.00 -4.33
C THR A 76 37.07 4.88 -5.24
N LYS A 77 37.32 4.57 -6.51
CA LYS A 77 36.27 4.47 -7.55
C LYS A 77 35.44 3.20 -7.40
N PHE A 78 36.05 2.09 -6.96
CA PHE A 78 35.32 0.88 -6.62
C PHE A 78 34.37 1.11 -5.43
N ILE A 79 34.87 1.75 -4.36
CA ILE A 79 34.09 2.10 -3.17
C ILE A 79 32.92 3.02 -3.55
N GLU A 80 33.17 4.05 -4.37
CA GLU A 80 32.14 4.98 -4.83
C GLU A 80 31.04 4.27 -5.62
N THR A 81 31.40 3.47 -6.61
CA THR A 81 30.44 2.73 -7.44
C THR A 81 29.60 1.78 -6.60
N THR A 82 30.23 1.09 -5.64
CA THR A 82 29.55 0.15 -4.76
C THR A 82 28.63 0.85 -3.77
N ALA A 83 29.05 2.01 -3.24
CA ALA A 83 28.21 2.85 -2.38
C ALA A 83 27.00 3.41 -3.15
N GLN A 84 27.19 3.87 -4.39
CA GLN A 84 26.11 4.32 -5.27
C GLN A 84 25.10 3.20 -5.53
N ASN A 85 25.56 2.00 -5.89
CA ASN A 85 24.68 0.85 -6.11
C ASN A 85 23.90 0.46 -4.85
N MET A 86 24.55 0.53 -3.67
CA MET A 86 23.88 0.28 -2.40
C MET A 86 22.78 1.32 -2.13
N VAL A 87 23.09 2.62 -2.30
CA VAL A 87 22.12 3.70 -2.10
C VAL A 87 20.95 3.57 -3.08
N SER A 88 21.20 3.24 -4.35
CA SER A 88 20.14 3.02 -5.33
C SER A 88 19.23 1.86 -4.93
N LYS A 89 19.79 0.74 -4.43
CA LYS A 89 18.99 -0.38 -3.92
C LYS A 89 18.15 0.03 -2.70
N VAL A 90 18.74 0.78 -1.77
CA VAL A 90 18.03 1.26 -0.57
C VAL A 90 16.90 2.22 -0.94
N LYS A 91 17.13 3.14 -1.89
CA LYS A 91 16.08 4.03 -2.41
C LYS A 91 14.96 3.23 -3.06
N GLY A 92 15.28 2.26 -3.92
CA GLY A 92 14.26 1.39 -4.52
C GLY A 92 13.41 0.65 -3.48
N VAL A 93 14.04 0.07 -2.45
CA VAL A 93 13.31 -0.57 -1.36
C VAL A 93 12.44 0.43 -0.59
N ALA A 94 12.98 1.61 -0.27
CA ALA A 94 12.24 2.66 0.43
C ALA A 94 11.04 3.15 -0.39
N ASP A 95 11.19 3.34 -1.70
CA ASP A 95 10.12 3.78 -2.60
C ASP A 95 9.02 2.70 -2.71
N THR A 96 9.41 1.43 -2.81
CA THR A 96 8.44 0.32 -2.85
C THR A 96 7.66 0.20 -1.55
N GLU A 97 8.31 0.37 -0.41
CA GLU A 97 7.67 0.33 0.90
C GLU A 97 6.79 1.56 1.12
N ALA A 98 7.23 2.75 0.69
CA ALA A 98 6.42 3.96 0.72
C ALA A 98 5.17 3.83 -0.14
N ALA A 99 5.28 3.27 -1.34
CA ALA A 99 4.14 2.98 -2.20
C ALA A 99 3.19 1.97 -1.55
N ARG A 100 3.71 0.89 -0.96
CA ARG A 100 2.91 -0.11 -0.24
C ARG A 100 2.16 0.51 0.94
N VAL A 101 2.87 1.26 1.80
CA VAL A 101 2.27 1.92 2.97
C VAL A 101 1.20 2.92 2.52
N THR A 102 1.49 3.74 1.51
CA THR A 102 0.53 4.69 0.95
C THR A 102 -0.73 3.97 0.46
N ALA A 103 -0.58 2.93 -0.36
CA ALA A 103 -1.71 2.15 -0.85
C ALA A 103 -2.55 1.56 0.30
N THR A 104 -1.91 0.95 1.30
CA THR A 104 -2.64 0.37 2.46
C THR A 104 -3.35 1.42 3.29
N LYS A 105 -2.73 2.59 3.52
CA LYS A 105 -3.33 3.68 4.30
C LYS A 105 -4.46 4.35 3.54
N THR A 106 -4.31 4.59 2.25
CA THR A 106 -5.37 5.12 1.40
C THR A 106 -6.57 4.17 1.39
N ALA A 107 -6.38 2.87 1.19
CA ALA A 107 -7.47 1.89 1.22
C ALA A 107 -8.18 1.84 2.59
N ALA A 108 -7.43 1.89 3.68
CA ALA A 108 -7.99 1.92 5.03
C ALA A 108 -8.80 3.21 5.28
N LEU A 109 -8.28 4.36 4.84
CA LEU A 109 -8.96 5.65 4.95
C LEU A 109 -10.23 5.70 4.09
N GLU A 110 -10.18 5.23 2.85
CA GLU A 110 -11.36 5.15 1.98
C GLU A 110 -12.44 4.26 2.58
N THR A 111 -12.06 3.11 3.14
CA THR A 111 -13.01 2.19 3.78
C THR A 111 -13.64 2.82 5.02
N ALA A 112 -12.84 3.48 5.86
CA ALA A 112 -13.33 4.18 7.04
C ALA A 112 -14.24 5.36 6.67
N GLN A 113 -13.88 6.13 5.64
CA GLN A 113 -14.68 7.24 5.14
C GLN A 113 -16.00 6.76 4.54
N LYS A 114 -16.00 5.69 3.73
CA LYS A 114 -17.23 5.08 3.20
C LYS A 114 -18.14 4.62 4.33
N GLY A 115 -17.60 3.92 5.33
CA GLY A 115 -18.36 3.50 6.51
C GLY A 115 -18.93 4.67 7.30
N ALA A 116 -18.17 5.75 7.47
CA ALA A 116 -18.64 6.97 8.14
C ALA A 116 -19.75 7.68 7.35
N ILE A 117 -19.62 7.78 6.03
CA ILE A 117 -20.64 8.36 5.14
C ILE A 117 -21.91 7.51 5.19
N GLU A 118 -21.81 6.19 5.11
CA GLU A 118 -22.95 5.29 5.20
C GLU A 118 -23.64 5.40 6.56
N ALA A 119 -22.88 5.40 7.66
CA ALA A 119 -23.43 5.59 9.01
C ALA A 119 -24.12 6.95 9.19
N ALA A 120 -23.60 8.01 8.57
CA ALA A 120 -24.22 9.34 8.61
C ALA A 120 -25.45 9.47 7.71
N THR A 121 -25.51 8.73 6.60
CA THR A 121 -26.58 8.86 5.59
C THR A 121 -27.73 7.87 5.78
N THR A 122 -27.46 6.67 6.28
CA THR A 122 -28.47 5.65 6.66
C THR A 122 -29.67 6.20 7.42
N PRO A 123 -29.54 7.01 8.48
CA PRO A 123 -30.69 7.54 9.21
C PRO A 123 -31.59 8.46 8.38
N TYR A 124 -31.10 9.01 7.27
CA TYR A 124 -31.91 9.88 6.40
C TYR A 124 -32.71 9.11 5.36
N TYR A 125 -32.13 8.08 4.73
CA TYR A 125 -32.82 7.35 3.66
C TYR A 125 -33.58 6.11 4.14
N THR A 126 -33.22 5.49 5.28
CA THR A 126 -33.99 4.38 5.85
C THR A 126 -35.46 4.76 6.13
N PRO A 127 -35.77 5.91 6.75
CA PRO A 127 -37.15 6.34 6.94
C PRO A 127 -37.89 6.62 5.63
N ILE A 128 -37.18 7.17 4.63
CA ILE A 128 -37.76 7.47 3.30
C ILE A 128 -38.17 6.17 2.61
N ILE A 129 -37.29 5.16 2.59
CA ILE A 129 -37.59 3.84 2.00
C ILE A 129 -38.75 3.18 2.76
N ALA A 130 -38.75 3.21 4.09
CA ALA A 130 -39.83 2.67 4.90
C ALA A 130 -41.17 3.36 4.60
N SER A 131 -41.18 4.69 4.41
CA SER A 131 -42.37 5.46 4.05
C SER A 131 -42.93 5.05 2.68
N ILE A 132 -42.08 4.80 1.69
CA ILE A 132 -42.51 4.37 0.34
C ILE A 132 -43.18 3.00 0.43
N ILE A 133 -42.54 2.04 1.11
CA ILE A 133 -43.09 0.69 1.30
C ILE A 133 -44.45 0.76 2.02
N ALA A 134 -44.58 1.61 3.03
CA ALA A 134 -45.85 1.79 3.74
C ALA A 134 -46.98 2.28 2.82
N ILE A 135 -46.70 3.25 1.93
CA ILE A 135 -47.68 3.74 0.96
C ILE A 135 -48.08 2.64 -0.03
N GLU A 136 -47.12 1.89 -0.55
CA GLU A 136 -47.39 0.77 -1.48
C GLU A 136 -48.32 -0.27 -0.85
N VAL A 137 -48.09 -0.65 0.41
CA VAL A 137 -48.95 -1.61 1.13
C VAL A 137 -50.38 -1.08 1.30
N ILE A 138 -50.55 0.20 1.66
CA ILE A 138 -51.88 0.82 1.78
C ILE A 138 -52.62 0.78 0.44
N VAL A 139 -51.93 1.14 -0.65
CA VAL A 139 -52.51 1.11 -2.01
C VAL A 139 -52.89 -0.32 -2.41
N LEU A 140 -52.04 -1.31 -2.14
CA LEU A 140 -52.34 -2.72 -2.42
C LEU A 140 -53.60 -3.19 -1.67
N ILE A 141 -53.75 -2.84 -0.39
CA ILE A 141 -54.95 -3.17 0.39
C ILE A 141 -56.20 -2.51 -0.24
N MET A 142 -56.12 -1.23 -0.61
CA MET A 142 -57.22 -0.52 -1.28
C MET A 142 -57.61 -1.20 -2.59
N VAL A 143 -56.63 -1.62 -3.40
CA VAL A 143 -56.88 -2.33 -4.66
C VAL A 143 -57.57 -3.67 -4.42
N ILE A 144 -57.11 -4.46 -3.45
CA ILE A 144 -57.73 -5.76 -3.12
C ILE A 144 -59.19 -5.57 -2.68
N ILE A 145 -59.43 -4.67 -1.72
CA ILE A 145 -60.79 -4.39 -1.22
C ILE A 145 -61.66 -3.85 -2.37
N TYR A 146 -61.13 -2.95 -3.19
CA TYR A 146 -61.84 -2.42 -4.35
C TYR A 146 -62.23 -3.52 -5.33
N LEU A 147 -61.32 -4.45 -5.65
CA LEU A 147 -61.60 -5.58 -6.52
C LEU A 147 -62.71 -6.48 -5.94
N ILE A 148 -62.69 -6.76 -4.64
CA ILE A 148 -63.74 -7.52 -3.96
C ILE A 148 -65.09 -6.80 -4.06
N LEU A 149 -65.13 -5.50 -3.76
CA LEU A 149 -66.36 -4.70 -3.82
C LEU A 149 -66.90 -4.58 -5.26
N ARG A 150 -66.01 -4.39 -6.23
CA ARG A 150 -66.35 -4.34 -7.66
C ARG A 150 -66.91 -5.67 -8.14
N TYR A 151 -66.29 -6.78 -7.74
CA TYR A 151 -66.76 -8.12 -8.05
C TYR A 151 -68.15 -8.37 -7.47
N ARG A 152 -68.40 -8.00 -6.20
CA ARG A 152 -69.72 -8.10 -5.55
C ARG A 152 -70.79 -7.28 -6.27
N ARG A 153 -70.49 -6.03 -6.66
CA ARG A 153 -71.43 -5.17 -7.40
C ARG A 153 -71.80 -5.77 -8.76
N LYS A 154 -70.83 -6.26 -9.54
CA LYS A 154 -71.11 -6.93 -10.82
C LYS A 154 -71.96 -8.19 -10.65
N LYS A 155 -71.71 -9.00 -9.61
CA LYS A 155 -72.51 -10.20 -9.33
C LYS A 155 -73.97 -9.86 -9.00
N LYS A 156 -74.22 -8.79 -8.23
CA LYS A 156 -75.58 -8.33 -7.94
C LYS A 156 -76.33 -7.91 -9.22
N MET A 157 -75.68 -7.17 -10.13
CA MET A 157 -76.31 -6.73 -11.38
C MET A 157 -76.64 -7.89 -12.33
N LYS A 158 -75.77 -8.90 -12.43
CA LYS A 158 -76.05 -10.12 -13.22
C LYS A 158 -77.30 -10.84 -12.72
N LYS A 159 -77.46 -10.98 -11.40
CA LYS A 159 -78.66 -11.59 -10.81
C LYS A 159 -79.92 -10.79 -11.12
N LYS A 160 -79.88 -9.45 -11.02
CA LYS A 160 -81.04 -8.59 -11.33
C LYS A 160 -81.53 -8.74 -12.78
N LEU A 161 -80.61 -8.85 -13.75
CA LEU A 161 -80.97 -9.04 -15.15
C LEU A 161 -81.68 -10.37 -15.41
N GLN A 162 -81.28 -11.45 -14.72
CA GLN A 162 -81.96 -12.74 -14.82
C GLN A 162 -83.39 -12.66 -14.26
N TYR A 163 -83.59 -12.00 -13.11
CA TYR A 163 -84.93 -11.81 -12.55
C TYR A 163 -85.86 -11.00 -13.47
N ILE A 164 -85.37 -9.93 -14.12
CA ILE A 164 -86.18 -9.14 -15.06
C ILE A 164 -86.57 -9.97 -16.28
N LYS A 165 -85.69 -10.85 -16.77
CA LYS A 165 -86.02 -11.74 -17.89
C LYS A 165 -87.11 -12.76 -17.52
N LEU A 166 -87.01 -13.39 -16.36
CA LEU A 166 -87.98 -14.38 -15.88
C LEU A 166 -89.39 -13.80 -15.64
N LEU A 167 -89.50 -12.49 -15.39
CA LEU A 167 -90.79 -11.81 -15.18
C LEU A 167 -91.43 -11.29 -16.46
N LYS A 168 -90.72 -11.34 -17.59
CA LYS A 168 -91.17 -10.77 -18.87
C LYS A 168 -91.65 -11.85 -19.87
N GLU A 169 -91.29 -13.11 -19.63
CA GLU A 169 -91.96 -14.28 -20.20
C GLU A 169 -93.25 -14.56 -19.44
#